data_AF-A0AAU1FSV3-F1
#
_entry.id   AF-A0AAU1FSV3-F1
#
_cell.length_a   1.000
_cell.length_b   1.000
_cell.length_c   1.000
_cell.angle_alpha   90.00
_cell.angle_beta   90.00
_cell.angle_gamma   90.00
#
_symmetry.space_group_name_H-M   'P 1'
#
loop_
_entity.id
_entity.type
_entity.pdbx_description
1 polymer ?
#
loop_
_entity_poly.entity_id
_entity_poly.type
_entity_poly.pdbx_seq_one_letter_code
_entity_poly.pdbx_strand_id
1 'polypeptide(L)'
;MTENHFPPEIKAEISRICSGLPSGASCIATGSIVEGFGNKNSDIDLYAVLDEEVRGQSTAIGIRKSRYVDCEFMTLGALARLSSHVVEFSWGAVGDRKLADYDRYYRLSIGLPVLVSEPAAEVLALFRVETAREQFARWARFRAFEHLARAATALACRQDEQAGFLLRAGSAWISTSTLADEGEGYPSLKWLGEKAARRHGRGSKAFHELVDDWIRPSGSSADRLARLRDRVDLPPEALRAVTEKSGVLGDGVAYRGGSDVNFLIGPRRRIIRTDHLTSLLCERLGAGISWGEATDDIAAALSVPGSEVAAALWSQTSNLRSNGFIQQTC
;
A
#
# COMPACT_ATOMS: atom_id res chain seq x y z
N MET A 1 31.41 -15.43 -1.85
CA MET A 1 31.11 -14.50 -2.96
C MET A 1 30.55 -15.33 -4.11
N THR A 2 29.23 -15.34 -4.29
CA THR A 2 28.56 -16.10 -5.36
C THR A 2 28.71 -15.36 -6.68
N GLU A 3 29.60 -15.85 -7.53
CA GLU A 3 29.71 -15.44 -8.92
C GLU A 3 28.43 -15.79 -9.70
N ASN A 4 27.95 -14.84 -10.52
CA ASN A 4 26.95 -14.95 -11.59
C ASN A 4 25.44 -14.81 -11.27
N HIS A 5 25.01 -13.69 -10.67
CA HIS A 5 23.56 -13.38 -10.55
C HIS A 5 22.93 -12.62 -11.73
N PHE A 6 23.73 -12.05 -12.62
CA PHE A 6 23.21 -11.28 -13.76
C PHE A 6 23.74 -11.79 -15.09
N PRO A 7 22.90 -11.85 -16.14
CA PRO A 7 23.36 -12.01 -17.51
C PRO A 7 24.46 -10.98 -17.87
N PRO A 8 25.45 -11.34 -18.71
CA PRO A 8 26.58 -10.46 -19.03
C PRO A 8 26.15 -9.07 -19.53
N GLU A 9 25.06 -8.98 -20.28
CA GLU A 9 24.55 -7.71 -20.79
C GLU A 9 23.98 -6.81 -19.69
N ILE A 10 23.41 -7.38 -18.63
CA ILE A 10 22.92 -6.63 -17.46
C ILE A 10 24.11 -6.15 -16.64
N LYS A 11 25.10 -7.02 -16.39
CA LYS A 11 26.32 -6.63 -15.68
C LYS A 11 26.99 -5.44 -16.37
N ALA A 12 27.15 -5.49 -17.69
CA ALA A 12 27.76 -4.41 -18.46
C ALA A 12 26.97 -3.08 -18.37
N GLU A 13 25.64 -3.13 -18.31
CA GLU A 13 24.81 -1.93 -18.14
C GLU A 13 24.98 -1.35 -16.73
N ILE A 14 24.87 -2.19 -15.70
CA ILE A 14 25.04 -1.82 -14.30
C ILE A 14 26.43 -1.20 -14.08
N SER A 15 27.50 -1.83 -14.57
CA SER A 15 28.87 -1.30 -14.44
C SER A 15 29.03 0.07 -15.08
N ARG A 16 28.36 0.31 -16.23
CA ARG A 16 28.39 1.62 -16.88
C ARG A 16 27.71 2.68 -16.03
N ILE A 17 26.55 2.39 -15.46
CA ILE A 17 25.85 3.31 -14.56
C ILE A 17 26.72 3.62 -13.35
N CYS A 18 27.30 2.59 -12.73
CA CYS A 18 28.18 2.74 -11.58
C CYS A 18 29.42 3.61 -11.90
N SER A 19 29.99 3.49 -13.10
CA SER A 19 31.14 4.32 -13.51
C SER A 19 30.82 5.81 -13.64
N GLY A 20 29.54 6.17 -13.78
CA GLY A 20 29.09 7.56 -13.83
C GLY A 20 28.63 8.12 -12.47
N LEU A 21 28.64 7.31 -11.41
CA LEU A 21 28.26 7.77 -10.08
C LEU A 21 29.38 8.63 -9.45
N PRO A 22 29.04 9.60 -8.57
CA PRO A 22 30.03 10.34 -7.81
C PRO A 22 30.94 9.43 -6.98
N SER A 23 32.17 9.89 -6.70
CA SER A 23 33.06 9.20 -5.77
C SER A 23 32.40 9.04 -4.40
N GLY A 24 32.52 7.86 -3.79
CA GLY A 24 31.89 7.52 -2.51
C GLY A 24 30.42 7.06 -2.60
N ALA A 25 29.78 7.20 -3.76
CA ALA A 25 28.44 6.66 -3.95
C ALA A 25 28.42 5.13 -3.89
N SER A 26 27.31 4.59 -3.43
CA SER A 26 27.01 3.16 -3.49
C SER A 26 25.92 2.87 -4.52
N CYS A 27 25.92 1.66 -5.06
CA CYS A 27 24.93 1.16 -6.01
C CYS A 27 24.48 -0.24 -5.60
N ILE A 28 23.17 -0.40 -5.45
CA ILE A 28 22.52 -1.65 -5.07
C ILE A 28 21.57 -2.03 -6.21
N ALA A 29 21.76 -3.22 -6.77
CA ALA A 29 20.83 -3.79 -7.75
C ALA A 29 19.70 -4.54 -7.05
N THR A 30 18.46 -4.39 -7.52
CA THR A 30 17.29 -4.94 -6.85
C THR A 30 16.17 -5.31 -7.83
N GLY A 31 14.93 -5.35 -7.36
CA GLY A 31 13.74 -5.50 -8.17
C GLY A 31 13.49 -6.94 -8.62
N SER A 32 12.65 -7.07 -9.66
CA SER A 32 12.14 -8.38 -10.07
C SER A 32 13.23 -9.36 -10.49
N ILE A 33 14.33 -8.87 -11.08
CA ILE A 33 15.46 -9.70 -11.51
C ILE A 33 16.16 -10.32 -10.30
N VAL A 34 16.45 -9.52 -9.28
CA VAL A 34 17.10 -10.00 -8.05
C VAL A 34 16.17 -10.91 -7.25
N GLU A 35 14.88 -10.60 -7.22
CA GLU A 35 13.85 -11.43 -6.57
C GLU A 35 13.63 -12.80 -7.27
N GLY A 36 14.12 -12.96 -8.51
CA GLY A 36 13.95 -14.18 -9.31
C GLY A 36 12.64 -14.28 -10.09
N PHE A 37 11.87 -13.19 -10.17
CA PHE A 37 10.70 -13.06 -11.06
C PHE A 37 11.01 -12.38 -12.39
N GLY A 38 12.26 -11.94 -12.56
CA GLY A 38 12.71 -11.23 -13.73
C GLY A 38 12.58 -12.07 -14.99
N ASN A 39 12.24 -11.42 -16.10
CA ASN A 39 12.29 -12.03 -17.43
C ASN A 39 13.07 -11.13 -18.40
N LYS A 40 13.15 -11.52 -19.67
CA LYS A 40 13.92 -10.78 -20.69
C LYS A 40 13.48 -9.31 -20.87
N ASN A 41 12.24 -8.97 -20.49
CA ASN A 41 11.64 -7.65 -20.56
C ASN A 41 11.63 -6.93 -19.21
N SER A 42 12.22 -7.51 -18.15
CA SER A 42 12.32 -6.84 -16.86
C SER A 42 13.30 -5.67 -16.92
N ASP A 43 12.93 -4.63 -16.18
CA ASP A 43 13.75 -3.44 -16.00
C ASP A 43 14.94 -3.74 -15.09
N ILE A 44 16.01 -2.96 -15.24
CA ILE A 44 17.15 -2.97 -14.32
C ILE A 44 16.87 -1.94 -13.23
N ASP A 45 16.54 -2.44 -12.06
CA ASP A 45 16.19 -1.69 -10.87
C ASP A 45 17.44 -1.41 -10.01
N LEU A 46 17.78 -0.13 -9.79
CA LEU A 46 18.95 0.29 -9.01
C LEU A 46 18.59 1.32 -7.93
N TYR A 47 19.27 1.23 -6.79
CA TYR A 47 19.40 2.33 -5.83
C TYR A 47 20.82 2.88 -5.86
N ALA A 48 20.95 4.17 -6.15
CA ALA A 48 22.18 4.93 -5.96
C ALA A 48 22.13 5.64 -4.61
N VAL A 49 23.06 5.32 -3.72
CA VAL A 49 23.09 5.85 -2.35
C VAL A 49 24.25 6.81 -2.21
N LEU A 50 23.95 8.02 -1.76
CA LEU A 50 24.89 9.12 -1.58
C LEU A 50 24.98 9.49 -0.10
N ASP A 51 26.09 10.06 0.33
CA ASP A 51 26.23 10.57 1.69
C ASP A 51 25.26 11.74 1.94
N GLU A 52 25.22 12.68 1.00
CA GLU A 52 24.38 13.89 1.05
C GLU A 52 23.60 14.10 -0.25
N GLU A 53 22.60 14.98 -0.20
CA GLU A 53 21.77 15.30 -1.36
C GLU A 53 22.58 16.09 -2.40
N VAL A 54 22.73 15.52 -3.60
CA VAL A 54 23.39 16.20 -4.72
C VAL A 54 22.33 16.88 -5.58
N ARG A 55 22.32 18.22 -5.59
CA ARG A 55 21.39 19.02 -6.40
C ARG A 55 21.46 18.61 -7.87
N GLY A 56 20.29 18.40 -8.49
CA GLY A 56 20.17 18.10 -9.91
C GLY A 56 20.19 16.61 -10.28
N GLN A 57 20.32 15.70 -9.31
CA GLN A 57 20.14 14.26 -9.56
C GLN A 57 18.66 13.90 -9.48
N SER A 58 18.02 13.72 -10.64
CA SER A 58 16.68 13.14 -10.75
C SER A 58 16.77 11.61 -10.91
N THR A 59 15.70 10.88 -10.56
CA THR A 59 15.55 9.47 -10.96
C THR A 59 15.90 9.31 -12.42
N ALA A 60 16.90 8.47 -12.71
CA ALA A 60 17.33 8.26 -14.08
C ALA A 60 16.54 7.10 -14.67
N ILE A 61 15.43 7.42 -15.35
CA ILE A 61 14.66 6.45 -16.14
C ILE A 61 15.13 6.56 -17.58
N GLY A 62 15.69 5.48 -18.12
CA GLY A 62 16.19 5.47 -19.49
C GLY A 62 15.95 4.15 -20.20
N ILE A 63 15.52 4.23 -21.46
CA ILE A 63 15.62 3.09 -22.39
C ILE A 63 17.06 3.03 -22.87
N ARG A 64 17.69 1.87 -22.71
CA ARG A 64 19.02 1.60 -23.26
C ARG A 64 19.00 0.27 -24.00
N LYS A 65 19.30 0.35 -25.31
CA LYS A 65 19.12 -0.73 -26.29
C LYS A 65 17.65 -1.20 -26.36
N SER A 66 17.22 -2.04 -25.43
CA SER A 66 15.88 -2.64 -25.37
C SER A 66 15.36 -2.89 -23.95
N ARG A 67 16.08 -2.44 -22.91
CA ARG A 67 15.63 -2.56 -21.51
C ARG A 67 15.56 -1.18 -20.86
N TYR A 68 14.59 -1.02 -19.96
CA TYR A 68 14.54 0.15 -19.10
C TYR A 68 15.49 -0.05 -17.93
N VAL A 69 16.15 1.04 -17.55
CA VAL A 69 16.88 1.16 -16.29
C VAL A 69 16.09 2.16 -15.45
N ASP A 70 15.77 1.78 -14.22
CA ASP A 70 15.22 2.67 -13.21
C ASP A 70 16.24 2.80 -12.07
N CYS A 71 16.84 3.98 -11.95
CA CYS A 71 17.79 4.29 -10.90
C CYS A 71 17.23 5.36 -9.98
N GLU A 72 16.85 4.95 -8.77
CA GLU A 72 16.41 5.84 -7.70
C GLU A 72 17.61 6.33 -6.87
N PHE A 73 17.69 7.63 -6.60
CA PHE A 73 18.72 8.21 -5.74
C PHE A 73 18.21 8.37 -4.32
N MET A 74 19.02 7.99 -3.34
CA MET A 74 18.72 8.12 -1.91
C MET A 74 19.95 8.60 -1.15
N THR A 75 19.74 9.28 -0.03
CA THR A 75 20.83 9.61 0.91
C THR A 75 20.92 8.57 2.02
N LEU A 76 22.08 8.43 2.66
CA LEU A 76 22.25 7.60 3.86
C LEU A 76 21.22 7.95 4.94
N GLY A 77 20.98 9.25 5.17
CA GLY A 77 19.97 9.71 6.11
C GLY A 77 18.54 9.31 5.73
N ALA A 78 18.22 9.28 4.42
CA ALA A 78 16.91 8.81 3.95
C ALA A 78 16.73 7.30 4.16
N LEU A 79 17.79 6.50 3.94
CA LEU A 79 17.78 5.07 4.21
C LEU A 79 17.60 4.76 5.70
N ALA A 80 18.35 5.45 6.58
CA ALA A 80 18.21 5.28 8.02
C ALA A 80 16.78 5.60 8.48
N ARG A 81 16.20 6.71 8.00
CA ARG A 81 14.80 7.06 8.28
C ARG A 81 13.82 6.03 7.75
N LEU A 82 14.02 5.52 6.54
CA LEU A 82 13.18 4.45 5.98
C LEU A 82 13.23 3.19 6.86
N SER A 83 14.43 2.82 7.32
CA SER A 83 14.61 1.66 8.19
C SER A 83 13.85 1.83 9.50
N SER A 84 14.09 2.92 10.24
CA SER A 84 13.33 3.25 11.45
C SER A 84 11.83 3.28 11.20
N HIS A 85 11.40 3.92 10.10
CA HIS A 85 9.99 4.03 9.73
C HIS A 85 9.33 2.65 9.58
N VAL A 86 9.98 1.68 8.94
CA VAL A 86 9.41 0.32 8.77
C VAL A 86 9.55 -0.52 10.03
N VAL A 87 10.69 -0.46 10.72
CA VAL A 87 10.97 -1.27 11.93
C VAL A 87 10.07 -0.85 13.10
N GLU A 88 9.86 0.45 13.29
CA GLU A 88 9.01 1.02 14.35
C GLU A 88 7.53 1.00 13.97
N PHE A 89 7.10 -0.05 13.29
CA PHE A 89 5.70 -0.23 12.93
C PHE A 89 4.82 -0.26 14.17
N SER A 90 3.73 0.49 14.13
CA SER A 90 2.67 0.44 15.13
C SER A 90 1.32 0.46 14.43
N TRP A 91 0.34 -0.21 15.04
CA TRP A 91 -1.01 -0.22 14.52
C TRP A 91 -1.63 1.18 14.47
N GLY A 92 -1.33 2.04 15.45
CA GLY A 92 -1.79 3.44 15.44
C GLY A 92 -1.35 4.23 14.19
N ALA A 93 -0.19 3.91 13.63
CA ALA A 93 0.36 4.57 12.44
C ALA A 93 0.12 3.80 11.13
N VAL A 94 -0.54 2.63 11.16
CA VAL A 94 -0.64 1.72 9.99
C VAL A 94 -1.27 2.37 8.76
N GLY A 95 -2.28 3.23 8.98
CA GLY A 95 -3.00 3.91 7.90
C GLY A 95 -2.20 5.01 7.21
N ASP A 96 -1.12 5.49 7.83
CA ASP A 96 -0.27 6.55 7.28
C ASP A 96 0.96 5.99 6.54
N ARG A 97 1.20 4.68 6.67
CA ARG A 97 2.29 3.98 5.96
C ARG A 97 1.93 3.77 4.49
N LYS A 98 2.90 3.97 3.61
CA LYS A 98 2.72 3.80 2.16
C LYS A 98 3.29 2.46 1.71
N LEU A 99 2.66 1.85 0.71
CA LEU A 99 3.19 0.65 0.05
C LEU A 99 4.65 0.84 -0.42
N ALA A 100 4.96 2.05 -0.92
CA ALA A 100 6.28 2.39 -1.40
C ALA A 100 7.37 2.26 -0.32
N ASP A 101 7.05 2.47 0.96
CA ASP A 101 8.03 2.34 2.03
C ASP A 101 8.39 0.86 2.25
N TYR A 102 7.40 -0.03 2.26
CA TYR A 102 7.61 -1.48 2.33
C TYR A 102 8.30 -2.03 1.09
N ASP A 103 7.92 -1.55 -0.10
CA ASP A 103 8.56 -1.95 -1.37
C ASP A 103 10.04 -1.59 -1.39
N ARG A 104 10.38 -0.34 -1.06
CA ARG A 104 11.79 0.11 -0.96
C ARG A 104 12.55 -0.68 0.10
N TYR A 105 11.99 -0.82 1.30
CA TYR A 105 12.66 -1.54 2.39
C TYR A 105 12.92 -3.01 2.00
N TYR A 106 11.93 -3.71 1.43
CA TYR A 106 12.10 -5.08 0.96
C TYR A 106 13.16 -5.16 -0.16
N ARG A 107 13.08 -4.27 -1.16
CA ARG A 107 14.04 -4.21 -2.29
C ARG A 107 15.47 -4.00 -1.82
N LEU A 108 15.69 -3.15 -0.81
CA LEU A 108 17.01 -2.96 -0.20
C LEU A 108 17.44 -4.20 0.60
N SER A 109 16.51 -4.88 1.29
CA SER A 109 16.79 -6.08 2.09
C SER A 109 17.24 -7.28 1.23
N ILE A 110 16.77 -7.39 -0.01
CA ILE A 110 17.21 -8.42 -0.96
C ILE A 110 18.31 -7.95 -1.91
N GLY A 111 18.67 -6.66 -1.84
CA GLY A 111 19.49 -5.99 -2.84
C GLY A 111 20.88 -6.62 -2.96
N LEU A 112 21.39 -6.70 -4.19
CA LEU A 112 22.74 -7.14 -4.46
C LEU A 112 23.67 -5.92 -4.49
N PRO A 113 24.64 -5.81 -3.57
CA PRO A 113 25.59 -4.71 -3.56
C PRO A 113 26.49 -4.81 -4.79
N VAL A 114 26.49 -3.78 -5.63
CA VAL A 114 27.36 -3.68 -6.83
C VAL A 114 28.60 -2.86 -6.50
N LEU A 115 28.39 -1.73 -5.84
CA LEU A 115 29.41 -0.82 -5.33
C LEU A 115 28.91 -0.38 -3.95
N VAL A 116 29.69 -0.56 -2.89
CA VAL A 116 29.24 -0.17 -1.54
C VAL A 116 30.39 0.49 -0.79
N SER A 117 30.16 1.71 -0.34
CA SER A 117 31.03 2.42 0.60
C SER A 117 30.82 1.87 2.02
N GLU A 118 31.82 2.03 2.88
CA GLU A 118 31.74 1.57 4.27
C GLU A 118 30.53 2.17 5.03
N PRO A 119 30.23 3.49 4.96
CA PRO A 119 29.03 4.05 5.59
C PRO A 119 27.73 3.45 5.06
N ALA A 120 27.65 3.17 3.75
CA ALA A 120 26.47 2.54 3.17
C ALA A 120 26.32 1.09 3.63
N ALA A 121 27.43 0.35 3.81
CA ALA A 121 27.38 -1.02 4.31
C ALA A 121 26.77 -1.09 5.72
N GLU A 122 27.13 -0.16 6.61
CA GLU A 122 26.58 -0.07 7.96
C GLU A 122 25.07 0.18 7.94
N VAL A 123 24.59 1.12 7.12
CA VAL A 123 23.17 1.45 7.03
C VAL A 123 22.38 0.32 6.36
N LEU A 124 22.93 -0.31 5.31
CA LEU A 124 22.29 -1.43 4.62
C LEU A 124 22.14 -2.67 5.51
N ALA A 125 23.04 -2.86 6.49
CA ALA A 125 22.92 -3.95 7.48
C ALA A 125 21.66 -3.87 8.35
N LEU A 126 20.98 -2.70 8.39
CA LEU A 126 19.71 -2.51 9.09
C LEU A 126 18.50 -3.12 8.34
N PHE A 127 18.65 -3.43 7.06
CA PHE A 127 17.57 -3.92 6.21
C PHE A 127 17.50 -5.44 6.24
N ARG A 128 16.45 -5.98 6.88
CA ARG A 128 16.26 -7.42 7.07
C ARG A 128 15.02 -7.90 6.35
N VAL A 129 15.16 -8.93 5.53
CA VAL A 129 14.05 -9.50 4.74
C VAL A 129 12.93 -10.00 5.65
N GLU A 130 13.27 -10.58 6.80
CA GLU A 130 12.30 -11.06 7.79
C GLU A 130 11.44 -9.92 8.34
N THR A 131 12.07 -8.79 8.71
CA THR A 131 11.37 -7.59 9.17
C THR A 131 10.46 -7.06 8.06
N ALA A 132 10.97 -6.99 6.82
CA ALA A 132 10.20 -6.52 5.68
C ALA A 132 8.91 -7.34 5.50
N ARG A 133 9.03 -8.68 5.53
CA ARG A 133 7.93 -9.62 5.41
C ARG A 133 6.90 -9.46 6.51
N GLU A 134 7.34 -9.43 7.77
CA GLU A 134 6.46 -9.32 8.92
C GLU A 134 5.64 -8.02 8.89
N GLN A 135 6.31 -6.87 8.69
CA GLN A 135 5.63 -5.58 8.71
C GLN A 135 4.74 -5.40 7.48
N PHE A 136 5.17 -5.92 6.31
CA PHE A 136 4.32 -5.91 5.12
C PHE A 136 3.11 -6.82 5.27
N ALA A 137 3.23 -8.00 5.90
CA ALA A 137 2.10 -8.89 6.13
C ALA A 137 1.01 -8.24 6.99
N ARG A 138 1.42 -7.56 8.08
CA ARG A 138 0.53 -6.79 8.95
C ARG A 138 -0.17 -5.65 8.20
N TRP A 139 0.60 -4.87 7.44
CA TRP A 139 0.06 -3.77 6.63
C TRP A 139 -0.89 -4.29 5.54
N ALA A 140 -0.55 -5.37 4.83
CA ALA A 140 -1.40 -5.98 3.81
C ALA A 140 -2.72 -6.51 4.40
N ARG A 141 -2.70 -7.06 5.61
CA ARG A 141 -3.91 -7.49 6.33
C ARG A 141 -4.83 -6.32 6.66
N PHE A 142 -4.24 -5.20 7.09
CA PHE A 142 -4.97 -3.95 7.27
C PHE A 142 -5.58 -3.43 5.96
N ARG A 143 -4.83 -3.46 4.85
CA ARG A 143 -5.36 -3.10 3.53
C ARG A 143 -6.52 -4.00 3.12
N ALA A 144 -6.43 -5.31 3.36
CA ALA A 144 -7.51 -6.24 3.10
C ALA A 144 -8.79 -5.81 3.84
N PHE A 145 -8.69 -5.56 5.15
CA PHE A 145 -9.81 -5.08 5.96
C PHE A 145 -10.43 -3.79 5.40
N GLU A 146 -9.63 -2.77 5.07
CA GLU A 146 -10.18 -1.53 4.50
C GLU A 146 -10.96 -1.77 3.20
N HIS A 147 -10.48 -2.67 2.34
CA HIS A 147 -11.17 -3.02 1.10
C HIS A 147 -12.47 -3.77 1.37
N LEU A 148 -12.49 -4.70 2.32
CA LEU A 148 -13.72 -5.41 2.72
C LEU A 148 -14.74 -4.48 3.38
N ALA A 149 -14.30 -3.58 4.25
CA ALA A 149 -15.14 -2.57 4.88
C ALA A 149 -15.83 -1.67 3.84
N ARG A 150 -15.07 -1.18 2.85
CA ARG A 150 -15.62 -0.43 1.73
C ARG A 150 -16.58 -1.28 0.89
N ALA A 151 -16.28 -2.55 0.66
CA ALA A 151 -17.17 -3.45 -0.06
C ALA A 151 -18.50 -3.66 0.68
N ALA A 152 -18.46 -3.81 2.00
CA ALA A 152 -19.64 -3.93 2.85
C ALA A 152 -20.55 -2.69 2.73
N THR A 153 -19.98 -1.50 2.85
CA THR A 153 -20.74 -0.25 2.67
C THR A 153 -21.29 -0.10 1.25
N ALA A 154 -20.52 -0.51 0.22
CA ALA A 154 -20.97 -0.47 -1.16
C ALA A 154 -22.17 -1.42 -1.38
N LEU A 155 -22.15 -2.64 -0.82
CA LEU A 155 -23.28 -3.57 -0.88
C LEU A 155 -24.52 -3.03 -0.16
N ALA A 156 -24.35 -2.47 1.04
CA ALA A 156 -25.46 -1.84 1.76
C ALA A 156 -26.08 -0.68 0.97
N CYS A 157 -25.26 0.04 0.19
CA CYS A 157 -25.71 1.10 -0.73
C CYS A 157 -26.16 0.60 -2.11
N ARG A 158 -26.29 -0.72 -2.33
CA ARG A 158 -26.67 -1.35 -3.61
C ARG A 158 -25.73 -1.01 -4.78
N GLN A 159 -24.44 -0.89 -4.50
CA GLN A 159 -23.38 -0.63 -5.47
C GLN A 159 -22.61 -1.92 -5.79
N ASP A 160 -23.31 -2.91 -6.35
CA ASP A 160 -22.79 -4.28 -6.52
C ASP A 160 -21.49 -4.37 -7.34
N GLU A 161 -21.37 -3.57 -8.41
CA GLU A 161 -20.17 -3.53 -9.25
C GLU A 161 -18.96 -3.01 -8.46
N GLN A 162 -19.13 -1.89 -7.75
CA GLN A 162 -18.09 -1.30 -6.91
C GLN A 162 -17.68 -2.26 -5.78
N ALA A 163 -18.65 -2.94 -5.16
CA ALA A 163 -18.39 -3.98 -4.18
C ALA A 163 -17.58 -5.14 -4.78
N GLY A 164 -17.94 -5.59 -5.99
CA GLY A 164 -17.21 -6.65 -6.70
C GLY A 164 -15.73 -6.33 -6.91
N PHE A 165 -15.41 -5.11 -7.35
CA PHE A 165 -14.02 -4.64 -7.48
C PHE A 165 -13.29 -4.57 -6.14
N LEU A 166 -13.95 -4.08 -5.09
CA LEU A 166 -13.36 -3.97 -3.75
C LEU A 166 -13.10 -5.35 -3.13
N LEU A 167 -14.01 -6.31 -3.29
CA LEU A 167 -13.81 -7.70 -2.84
C LEU A 167 -12.65 -8.37 -3.56
N ARG A 168 -12.51 -8.12 -4.87
CA ARG A 168 -11.36 -8.62 -5.65
C ARG A 168 -10.04 -8.04 -5.13
N ALA A 169 -10.00 -6.74 -4.83
CA ALA A 169 -8.83 -6.10 -4.25
C ALA A 169 -8.53 -6.61 -2.82
N GLY A 170 -9.55 -6.74 -1.98
CA GLY A 170 -9.43 -7.29 -0.62
C GLY A 170 -8.87 -8.71 -0.63
N SER A 171 -9.37 -9.57 -1.53
CA SER A 171 -8.83 -10.92 -1.73
C SER A 171 -7.34 -10.89 -2.10
N ALA A 172 -6.92 -10.03 -3.03
CA ALA A 172 -5.50 -9.92 -3.39
C ALA A 172 -4.62 -9.52 -2.18
N TRP A 173 -5.11 -8.66 -1.30
CA TRP A 173 -4.39 -8.26 -0.08
C TRP A 173 -4.36 -9.36 0.98
N ILE A 174 -5.43 -10.14 1.14
CA ILE A 174 -5.44 -11.33 2.01
C ILE A 174 -4.37 -12.31 1.56
N SER A 175 -4.35 -12.62 0.26
CA SER A 175 -3.40 -13.56 -0.32
C SER A 175 -1.96 -13.05 -0.19
N THR A 176 -1.77 -11.74 -0.37
CA THR A 176 -0.47 -11.09 -0.22
C THR A 176 0.02 -11.09 1.23
N SER A 177 -0.86 -10.86 2.21
CA SER A 177 -0.55 -10.97 3.64
C SER A 177 -0.12 -12.39 4.00
N THR A 178 -0.93 -13.38 3.58
CA THR A 178 -0.65 -14.82 3.80
C THR A 178 0.72 -15.21 3.23
N LEU A 179 0.99 -14.81 1.98
CA LEU A 179 2.27 -15.09 1.33
C LEU A 179 3.44 -14.42 2.06
N ALA A 180 3.29 -13.17 2.50
CA ALA A 180 4.33 -12.48 3.25
C ALA A 180 4.66 -13.20 4.58
N ASP A 181 3.64 -13.66 5.32
CA ASP A 181 3.83 -14.49 6.52
C ASP A 181 4.55 -15.81 6.21
N GLU A 182 4.36 -16.34 5.00
CA GLU A 182 4.97 -17.58 4.53
C GLU A 182 6.35 -17.41 3.86
N GLY A 183 6.90 -16.20 3.83
CA GLY A 183 8.23 -15.91 3.29
C GLY A 183 8.24 -15.24 1.90
N GLU A 184 7.08 -14.95 1.31
CA GLU A 184 6.93 -14.31 0.00
C GLU A 184 6.63 -12.80 0.14
N GLY A 185 7.66 -12.04 0.50
CA GLY A 185 7.54 -10.65 0.95
C GLY A 185 7.51 -9.57 -0.13
N TYR A 186 7.75 -9.91 -1.40
CA TYR A 186 7.84 -8.89 -2.45
C TYR A 186 6.50 -8.15 -2.64
N PRO A 187 6.41 -6.82 -2.39
CA PRO A 187 5.10 -6.17 -2.22
C PRO A 187 4.25 -6.01 -3.49
N SER A 188 4.81 -6.20 -4.68
CA SER A 188 4.11 -5.98 -5.94
C SER A 188 3.01 -7.02 -6.21
N LEU A 189 1.75 -6.57 -6.29
CA LEU A 189 0.58 -7.43 -6.54
C LEU A 189 0.58 -8.12 -7.91
N LYS A 190 1.27 -7.56 -8.91
CA LYS A 190 1.34 -8.19 -10.25
C LYS A 190 2.01 -9.56 -10.23
N TRP A 191 2.85 -9.80 -9.23
CA TRP A 191 3.55 -11.08 -9.02
C TRP A 191 2.83 -12.02 -8.06
N LEU A 192 1.61 -11.70 -7.62
CA LEU A 192 0.86 -12.52 -6.66
C LEU A 192 0.75 -13.99 -7.10
N GLY A 193 0.43 -14.23 -8.38
CA GLY A 193 0.38 -15.58 -8.93
C GLY A 193 1.75 -16.29 -8.95
N GLU A 194 2.83 -15.58 -9.27
CA GLU A 194 4.17 -16.17 -9.30
C GLU A 194 4.69 -16.49 -7.89
N LYS A 195 4.45 -15.60 -6.91
CA LYS A 195 4.72 -15.83 -5.49
C LYS A 195 3.96 -17.06 -4.98
N ALA A 196 2.66 -17.13 -5.24
CA ALA A 196 1.84 -18.29 -4.87
C ALA A 196 2.33 -19.59 -5.53
N ALA A 197 2.68 -19.53 -6.82
CA ALA A 197 3.18 -20.69 -7.54
C ALA A 197 4.53 -21.18 -7.02
N ARG A 198 5.44 -20.26 -6.66
CA ARG A 198 6.74 -20.59 -6.05
C ARG A 198 6.56 -21.22 -4.67
N ARG A 199 5.63 -20.69 -3.85
CA ARG A 199 5.39 -21.17 -2.49
C ARG A 199 4.64 -22.49 -2.42
N HIS A 200 3.59 -22.67 -3.24
CA HIS A 200 2.66 -23.80 -3.12
C HIS A 200 2.65 -24.73 -4.34
N GLY A 201 3.28 -24.37 -5.46
CA GLY A 201 3.16 -25.06 -6.74
C GLY A 201 1.88 -24.69 -7.52
N ARG A 202 2.02 -24.30 -8.80
CA ARG A 202 0.93 -23.72 -9.64
C ARG A 202 -0.33 -24.58 -9.80
N GLY A 203 -0.24 -25.89 -9.61
CA GLY A 203 -1.38 -26.81 -9.72
C GLY A 203 -1.92 -27.31 -8.38
N SER A 204 -1.38 -26.83 -7.25
CA SER A 204 -1.81 -27.32 -5.94
C SER A 204 -3.14 -26.70 -5.53
N LYS A 205 -3.86 -27.43 -4.65
CA LYS A 205 -5.09 -26.93 -4.03
C LYS A 205 -4.84 -25.61 -3.28
N ALA A 206 -3.74 -25.52 -2.52
CA ALA A 206 -3.36 -24.33 -1.78
C ALA A 206 -3.13 -23.11 -2.69
N PHE A 207 -2.52 -23.31 -3.86
CA PHE A 207 -2.40 -22.24 -4.87
C PHE A 207 -3.77 -21.71 -5.29
N HIS A 208 -4.69 -22.60 -5.67
CA HIS A 208 -6.02 -22.24 -6.12
C HIS A 208 -6.86 -21.56 -5.03
N GLU A 209 -6.87 -22.10 -3.81
CA GLU A 209 -7.56 -21.50 -2.65
C GLU A 209 -7.04 -20.09 -2.34
N LEU A 210 -5.75 -19.85 -2.59
CA LEU A 210 -5.13 -18.57 -2.35
C LEU A 210 -5.46 -17.53 -3.44
N VAL A 211 -5.48 -17.89 -4.73
CA VAL A 211 -5.58 -16.90 -5.83
C VAL A 211 -6.93 -16.84 -6.54
N ASP A 212 -7.78 -17.87 -6.43
CA ASP A 212 -8.99 -17.95 -7.26
C ASP A 212 -10.01 -16.85 -6.93
N ASP A 213 -10.21 -16.46 -5.66
CA ASP A 213 -11.12 -15.35 -5.32
C ASP A 213 -10.69 -14.00 -5.93
N TRP A 214 -9.41 -13.87 -6.29
CA TRP A 214 -8.87 -12.69 -6.98
C TRP A 214 -8.93 -12.83 -8.51
N ILE A 215 -8.61 -13.99 -9.08
CA ILE A 215 -8.53 -14.19 -10.53
C ILE A 215 -9.90 -14.55 -11.13
N ARG A 216 -10.64 -15.44 -10.46
CA ARG A 216 -11.90 -16.05 -10.90
C ARG A 216 -12.92 -16.02 -9.75
N PRO A 217 -13.39 -14.82 -9.35
CA PRO A 217 -14.34 -14.69 -8.26
C PRO A 217 -15.62 -15.48 -8.53
N SER A 218 -16.15 -16.16 -7.51
CA SER A 218 -17.37 -16.97 -7.62
C SER A 218 -18.34 -16.72 -6.45
N GLY A 219 -19.64 -16.92 -6.74
CA GLY A 219 -20.74 -16.67 -5.80
C GLY A 219 -21.20 -15.20 -5.78
N SER A 220 -22.21 -14.92 -4.95
CA SER A 220 -22.71 -13.55 -4.77
C SER A 220 -21.69 -12.67 -4.02
N SER A 221 -21.76 -11.35 -4.19
CA SER A 221 -20.89 -10.42 -3.46
C SER A 221 -21.09 -10.51 -1.94
N ALA A 222 -22.30 -10.80 -1.46
CA ALA A 222 -22.59 -11.00 -0.04
C ALA A 222 -21.91 -12.25 0.51
N ASP A 223 -22.01 -13.39 -0.18
CA ASP A 223 -21.36 -14.64 0.23
C ASP A 223 -19.83 -14.50 0.21
N ARG A 224 -19.30 -13.80 -0.81
CA ARG A 224 -17.87 -13.51 -0.91
C ARG A 224 -17.39 -12.62 0.24
N LEU A 225 -18.15 -11.58 0.58
CA LEU A 225 -17.81 -10.70 1.69
C LEU A 225 -17.75 -11.47 3.02
N ALA A 226 -18.74 -12.32 3.29
CA ALA A 226 -18.76 -13.16 4.49
C ALA A 226 -17.51 -14.06 4.56
N ARG A 227 -17.23 -14.83 3.51
CA ARG A 227 -16.06 -15.72 3.47
C ARG A 227 -14.72 -14.99 3.58
N LEU A 228 -14.59 -13.82 2.95
CA LEU A 228 -13.34 -13.04 2.99
C LEU A 228 -13.13 -12.36 4.35
N ARG A 229 -14.20 -11.95 5.05
CA ARG A 229 -14.12 -11.43 6.43
C ARG A 229 -13.53 -12.46 7.37
N ASP A 230 -13.97 -13.72 7.26
CA ASP A 230 -13.47 -14.82 8.11
C ASP A 230 -11.98 -15.11 7.91
N ARG A 231 -11.37 -14.61 6.82
CA ARG A 231 -9.94 -14.77 6.49
C ARG A 231 -9.08 -13.59 6.93
N VAL A 232 -9.67 -12.51 7.46
CA VAL A 232 -8.94 -11.31 7.90
C VAL A 232 -8.90 -11.26 9.42
N ASP A 233 -7.77 -11.68 9.98
CA ASP A 233 -7.53 -11.62 11.42
C ASP A 233 -6.81 -10.33 11.81
N LEU A 234 -7.58 -9.29 12.15
CA LEU A 234 -7.01 -8.05 12.70
C LEU A 234 -7.06 -8.06 14.22
N PRO A 235 -5.94 -7.76 14.89
CA PRO A 235 -5.96 -7.67 16.34
C PRO A 235 -6.73 -6.41 16.79
N PRO A 236 -7.26 -6.37 18.02
CA PRO A 236 -8.10 -5.26 18.49
C PRO A 236 -7.46 -3.87 18.36
N GLU A 237 -6.14 -3.77 18.54
CA GLU A 237 -5.42 -2.52 18.36
C GLU A 237 -5.40 -2.01 16.92
N ALA A 238 -5.46 -2.90 15.92
CA ALA A 238 -5.58 -2.51 14.52
C ALA A 238 -6.96 -1.93 14.22
N LEU A 239 -8.01 -2.51 14.82
CA LEU A 239 -9.38 -1.99 14.71
C LEU A 239 -9.51 -0.63 15.40
N ARG A 240 -8.95 -0.49 16.62
CA ARG A 240 -8.91 0.79 17.35
C ARG A 240 -8.23 1.89 16.55
N ALA A 241 -7.10 1.57 15.90
CA ALA A 241 -6.39 2.51 15.05
C ALA A 241 -7.23 3.10 13.90
N VAL A 242 -8.37 2.50 13.57
CA VAL A 242 -9.32 3.03 12.59
C VAL A 242 -10.51 3.68 13.24
N THR A 243 -11.08 3.06 14.28
CA THR A 243 -12.29 3.56 14.94
C THR A 243 -12.05 4.77 15.82
N GLU A 244 -10.83 4.96 16.31
CA GLU A 244 -10.44 6.13 17.10
C GLU A 244 -10.11 7.35 16.22
N LYS A 245 -10.04 7.16 14.89
CA LYS A 245 -9.82 8.29 13.98
C LYS A 245 -11.07 9.15 13.92
N SER A 246 -10.86 10.46 13.98
CA SER A 246 -11.95 11.43 14.03
C SER A 246 -11.67 12.62 13.15
N GLY A 247 -12.72 13.35 12.82
CA GLY A 247 -12.63 14.59 12.08
C GLY A 247 -13.90 15.41 12.16
N VAL A 248 -13.75 16.68 11.83
CA VAL A 248 -14.84 17.66 11.77
C VAL A 248 -14.85 18.33 10.40
N LEU A 249 -15.96 18.95 10.00
CA LEU A 249 -15.93 19.81 8.82
C LEU A 249 -14.94 20.95 9.05
N GLY A 250 -14.14 21.27 8.03
CA GLY A 250 -13.17 22.35 8.11
C GLY A 250 -13.84 23.73 8.25
N ASP A 251 -13.09 24.71 8.74
CA ASP A 251 -13.60 26.07 8.92
C ASP A 251 -14.16 26.65 7.61
N GLY A 252 -15.40 27.15 7.67
CA GLY A 252 -16.09 27.71 6.51
C GLY A 252 -16.51 26.68 5.46
N VAL A 253 -16.42 25.38 5.75
CA VAL A 253 -16.97 24.31 4.92
C VAL A 253 -18.44 24.12 5.27
N ALA A 254 -19.30 24.13 4.25
CA ALA A 254 -20.72 23.88 4.41
C ALA A 254 -21.16 22.66 3.58
N TYR A 255 -21.93 21.77 4.20
CA TYR A 255 -22.67 20.73 3.49
C TYR A 255 -23.95 21.30 2.87
N ARG A 256 -24.25 20.89 1.64
CA ARG A 256 -25.49 21.19 0.93
C ARG A 256 -26.02 19.91 0.30
N GLY A 257 -27.09 19.37 0.90
CA GLY A 257 -27.82 18.21 0.39
C GLY A 257 -28.99 18.61 -0.50
N GLY A 258 -29.26 17.81 -1.52
CA GLY A 258 -30.41 17.94 -2.43
C GLY A 258 -30.98 16.58 -2.81
N SER A 259 -32.07 16.54 -3.59
CA SER A 259 -32.72 15.28 -4.02
C SER A 259 -31.79 14.37 -4.81
N ASP A 260 -30.92 14.95 -5.64
CA ASP A 260 -30.15 14.18 -6.64
C ASP A 260 -28.63 14.34 -6.50
N VAL A 261 -28.17 15.41 -5.85
CA VAL A 261 -26.74 15.71 -5.71
C VAL A 261 -26.44 16.39 -4.39
N ASN A 262 -25.38 15.91 -3.74
CA ASN A 262 -24.84 16.47 -2.51
C ASN A 262 -23.44 17.04 -2.77
N PHE A 263 -23.16 18.19 -2.16
CA PHE A 263 -21.88 18.87 -2.33
C PHE A 263 -21.38 19.44 -1.01
N LEU A 264 -20.05 19.55 -0.92
CA LEU A 264 -19.37 20.39 0.04
C LEU A 264 -18.95 21.70 -0.64
N ILE A 265 -19.19 22.81 0.03
CA ILE A 265 -18.73 24.14 -0.37
C ILE A 265 -17.66 24.55 0.63
N GLY A 266 -16.41 24.60 0.18
CA GLY A 266 -15.27 24.99 0.99
C GLY A 266 -14.84 26.45 0.81
N PRO A 267 -13.82 26.89 1.55
CA PRO A 267 -13.21 28.20 1.39
C PRO A 267 -12.82 28.48 -0.07
N ARG A 268 -12.92 29.75 -0.48
CA ARG A 268 -12.68 30.20 -1.87
C ARG A 268 -13.63 29.61 -2.91
N ARG A 269 -14.86 29.23 -2.49
CA ARG A 269 -15.93 28.70 -3.37
C ARG A 269 -15.53 27.43 -4.12
N ARG A 270 -14.66 26.60 -3.53
CA ARG A 270 -14.38 25.25 -4.05
C ARG A 270 -15.59 24.37 -3.78
N ILE A 271 -16.13 23.72 -4.81
CA ILE A 271 -17.27 22.82 -4.70
C ILE A 271 -16.80 21.41 -5.03
N ILE A 272 -17.10 20.44 -4.16
CA ILE A 272 -16.81 19.02 -4.38
C ILE A 272 -18.12 18.25 -4.24
N ARG A 273 -18.42 17.42 -5.25
CA ARG A 273 -19.52 16.45 -5.17
C ARG A 273 -19.11 15.29 -4.28
N THR A 274 -20.01 14.88 -3.37
CA THR A 274 -19.80 13.74 -2.48
C THR A 274 -20.55 12.50 -2.98
N ASP A 275 -19.98 11.32 -2.74
CA ASP A 275 -20.73 10.06 -2.91
C ASP A 275 -21.75 9.88 -1.77
N HIS A 276 -22.60 8.86 -1.87
CA HIS A 276 -23.70 8.66 -0.91
C HIS A 276 -23.19 8.51 0.53
N LEU A 277 -22.21 7.64 0.78
CA LEU A 277 -21.70 7.38 2.13
C LEU A 277 -21.03 8.63 2.72
N THR A 278 -20.21 9.31 1.94
CA THR A 278 -19.56 10.57 2.36
C THR A 278 -20.58 11.67 2.64
N SER A 279 -21.69 11.71 1.88
CA SER A 279 -22.77 12.67 2.10
C SER A 279 -23.45 12.45 3.44
N LEU A 280 -23.77 11.19 3.79
CA LEU A 280 -24.37 10.83 5.08
C LEU A 280 -23.50 11.27 6.27
N LEU A 281 -22.18 11.13 6.14
CA LEU A 281 -21.23 11.60 7.14
C LEU A 281 -21.22 13.13 7.21
N CYS A 282 -21.05 13.81 6.07
CA CYS A 282 -20.92 15.26 6.02
C CYS A 282 -22.20 15.99 6.49
N GLU A 283 -23.37 15.41 6.25
CA GLU A 283 -24.64 15.90 6.77
C GLU A 283 -24.65 15.91 8.30
N ARG A 284 -24.26 14.79 8.92
CA ARG A 284 -24.20 14.64 10.39
C ARG A 284 -23.15 15.55 11.02
N LEU A 285 -21.95 15.61 10.45
CA LEU A 285 -20.91 16.53 10.90
C LEU A 285 -21.37 17.99 10.77
N GLY A 286 -22.09 18.34 9.70
CA GLY A 286 -22.68 19.67 9.51
C GLY A 286 -23.79 20.01 10.50
N ALA A 287 -24.44 19.01 11.08
CA ALA A 287 -25.39 19.15 12.18
C ALA A 287 -24.73 19.18 13.57
N GLY A 288 -23.39 19.10 13.64
CA GLY A 288 -22.64 19.12 14.89
C GLY A 288 -22.53 17.76 15.59
N ILE A 289 -22.93 16.67 14.95
CA ILE A 289 -22.76 15.31 15.47
C ILE A 289 -21.28 14.93 15.41
N SER A 290 -20.77 14.28 16.46
CA SER A 290 -19.37 13.84 16.48
C SER A 290 -19.10 12.76 15.42
N TRP A 291 -17.83 12.60 15.02
CA TRP A 291 -17.47 11.57 14.03
C TRP A 291 -17.90 10.16 14.48
N GLY A 292 -17.64 9.80 15.74
CA GLY A 292 -17.99 8.49 16.29
C GLY A 292 -19.50 8.22 16.25
N GLU A 293 -20.30 9.14 16.79
CA GLU A 293 -21.77 9.04 16.73
C GLU A 293 -22.28 8.99 15.29
N ALA A 294 -21.70 9.80 14.39
CA ALA A 294 -22.09 9.79 12.99
C ALA A 294 -21.78 8.45 12.31
N THR A 295 -20.64 7.83 12.61
CA THR A 295 -20.30 6.51 12.08
C THR A 295 -21.21 5.42 12.64
N ASP A 296 -21.59 5.49 13.92
CA ASP A 296 -22.49 4.51 14.55
C ASP A 296 -23.92 4.62 13.99
N ASP A 297 -24.43 5.84 13.80
CA ASP A 297 -25.74 6.07 13.17
C ASP A 297 -25.79 5.53 11.75
N ILE A 298 -24.74 5.75 10.96
CA ILE A 298 -24.64 5.25 9.59
C ILE A 298 -24.54 3.73 9.59
N ALA A 299 -23.77 3.15 10.52
CA ALA A 299 -23.64 1.71 10.69
C ALA A 299 -24.99 1.05 11.00
N ALA A 300 -25.76 1.62 11.93
CA ALA A 300 -27.10 1.16 12.25
C ALA A 300 -28.04 1.26 11.03
N ALA A 301 -28.04 2.40 10.32
CA ALA A 301 -28.87 2.62 9.15
C ALA A 301 -28.56 1.65 7.99
N LEU A 302 -27.29 1.29 7.81
CA LEU A 302 -26.83 0.39 6.75
C LEU A 302 -26.80 -1.09 7.16
N SER A 303 -27.00 -1.40 8.45
CA SER A 303 -26.79 -2.75 9.01
C SER A 303 -25.39 -3.30 8.71
N VAL A 304 -24.37 -2.45 8.84
CA VAL A 304 -22.94 -2.79 8.64
C VAL A 304 -22.22 -2.59 9.98
N PRO A 305 -21.23 -3.42 10.35
CA PRO A 305 -20.45 -3.20 11.58
C PRO A 305 -19.85 -1.78 11.66
N GLY A 306 -19.93 -1.14 12.83
CA GLY A 306 -19.44 0.22 13.04
C GLY A 306 -17.96 0.41 12.68
N SER A 307 -17.12 -0.58 13.00
CA SER A 307 -15.70 -0.57 12.64
C SER A 307 -15.45 -0.54 11.13
N GLU A 308 -16.31 -1.19 10.34
CA GLU A 308 -16.22 -1.18 8.89
C GLU A 308 -16.73 0.13 8.29
N VAL A 309 -17.81 0.69 8.84
CA VAL A 309 -18.29 2.03 8.42
C VAL A 309 -17.23 3.09 8.71
N ALA A 310 -16.64 3.07 9.90
CA ALA A 310 -15.54 3.98 10.28
C ALA A 310 -14.34 3.82 9.32
N ALA A 311 -13.93 2.58 9.01
CA ALA A 311 -12.84 2.31 8.07
C ALA A 311 -13.13 2.78 6.65
N ALA A 312 -14.33 2.49 6.15
CA ALA A 312 -14.74 2.89 4.80
C ALA A 312 -14.78 4.41 4.67
N LEU A 313 -15.40 5.10 5.62
CA LEU A 313 -15.49 6.56 5.66
C LEU A 313 -14.11 7.20 5.80
N TRP A 314 -13.26 6.69 6.69
CA TRP A 314 -11.89 7.20 6.81
C TRP A 314 -11.10 7.04 5.51
N SER A 315 -11.24 5.93 4.80
CA SER A 315 -10.57 5.71 3.52
C SER A 315 -11.10 6.66 2.43
N GLN A 316 -12.42 6.74 2.27
CA GLN A 316 -13.09 7.53 1.23
C GLN A 316 -12.90 9.05 1.39
N THR A 317 -12.81 9.53 2.64
CA THR A 317 -12.63 10.96 2.92
C THR A 317 -11.18 11.43 2.88
N SER A 318 -10.22 10.58 2.48
CA SER A 318 -8.80 10.97 2.38
C SER A 318 -8.56 12.22 1.53
N ASN A 319 -9.21 12.31 0.36
CA ASN A 319 -9.13 13.49 -0.50
C ASN A 319 -9.75 14.74 0.15
N LEU A 320 -10.85 14.58 0.91
CA LEU A 320 -11.47 15.69 1.62
C LEU A 320 -10.55 16.22 2.72
N ARG A 321 -9.89 15.32 3.45
CA ARG A 321 -8.90 15.69 4.48
C ARG A 321 -7.71 16.42 3.88
N SER A 322 -7.11 15.89 2.82
CA SER A 322 -5.97 16.52 2.13
C SER A 322 -6.31 17.89 1.52
N ASN A 323 -7.59 18.16 1.25
CA ASN A 323 -8.06 19.45 0.71
C ASN A 323 -8.65 20.39 1.77
N GLY A 324 -8.59 20.02 3.05
CA GLY A 324 -9.09 20.84 4.16
C GLY A 324 -10.62 20.91 4.30
N PHE A 325 -11.36 20.02 3.63
CA PHE A 325 -12.82 19.92 3.77
C PHE A 325 -13.21 19.21 5.08
N ILE A 326 -12.38 18.27 5.52
CA ILE A 326 -12.48 17.62 6.82
C ILE A 326 -11.16 17.85 7.54
N GLN A 327 -11.19 18.42 8.74
CA GLN A 327 -10.02 18.57 9.60
C GLN A 327 -9.93 17.35 10.52
N GLN A 328 -8.74 16.76 10.62
CA GLN A 328 -8.50 15.66 11.55
C GLN A 328 -8.43 16.22 12.97
N THR A 329 -9.13 15.58 13.90
CA THR A 329 -9.03 15.89 15.33
C THR A 329 -8.20 14.80 16.00
N CYS A 330 -7.27 15.22 16.85
CA CYS A 330 -6.48 14.31 17.69
C CYS A 330 -7.32 13.81 18.87
#